data_AF-A0A420IVE7-F1
#
_entry.id   AF-A0A420IVE7-F1
#
_cell.length_a   1.000
_cell.length_b   1.000
_cell.length_c   1.000
_cell.angle_alpha   90.00
_cell.angle_beta   90.00
_cell.angle_gamma   90.00
#
_symmetry.space_group_name_H-M   'P 1'
#
loop_
_entity.id
_entity.type
_entity.pdbx_description
1 polymer ?
#
loop_
_entity_poly.entity_id
_entity_poly.type
_entity_poly.pdbx_seq_one_letter_code
_entity_poly.pdbx_strand_id
1 'polypeptide(L)'
;MPLPPEAIYSSKEELYASIQAWAAQHHYAFRIERSTKINNTERTRIQYSCDRAGLAPPTDHPQKSLQGRQRRTATRKTGCQFSIIAREGIDTQWELRHRPGIEY
;
A
#
# COMPACT_ATOMS: atom_id res chain seq x y z
N MET A 1 -2.63 -10.09 -7.46
CA MET A 1 -1.44 -9.25 -7.25
C MET A 1 -0.60 -9.89 -6.17
N PRO A 2 0.66 -10.27 -6.44
CA PRO A 2 1.50 -10.94 -5.45
C PRO A 2 1.94 -9.95 -4.39
N LEU A 3 1.94 -10.40 -3.14
CA LEU A 3 2.49 -9.67 -2.01
C LEU A 3 4.02 -9.62 -2.14
N PRO A 4 4.69 -8.52 -1.77
CA PRO A 4 6.14 -8.52 -1.61
C PRO A 4 6.54 -9.59 -0.58
N PRO A 5 7.75 -10.15 -0.63
CA PRO A 5 8.20 -11.08 0.40
C PRO A 5 8.35 -10.37 1.76
N GLU A 6 7.94 -11.03 2.84
CA GLU A 6 8.26 -10.59 4.21
C GLU A 6 9.77 -10.71 4.41
N ALA A 7 10.43 -9.57 4.59
CA ALA A 7 11.88 -9.48 4.68
C ALA A 7 12.28 -8.49 5.76
N ILE A 8 13.49 -8.70 6.27
CA ILE A 8 14.12 -7.84 7.25
C ILE A 8 15.14 -6.98 6.50
N TYR A 9 15.01 -5.68 6.64
CA TYR A 9 15.88 -4.70 5.99
C TYR A 9 16.71 -3.97 7.02
N SER A 10 17.88 -3.48 6.62
CA SER A 10 18.75 -2.74 7.53
C SER A 10 18.31 -1.28 7.69
N SER A 11 17.46 -0.79 6.79
CA SER A 11 17.04 0.61 6.76
C SER A 11 15.66 0.78 6.13
N LYS A 12 14.96 1.84 6.55
CA LYS A 12 13.67 2.25 6.00
C LYS A 12 13.73 2.50 4.49
N GLU A 13 14.80 3.13 4.02
CA GLU A 13 14.99 3.49 2.61
C GLU A 13 15.19 2.25 1.73
N GLU A 14 15.98 1.28 2.20
CA GLU A 14 16.20 0.00 1.54
C GLU A 14 14.89 -0.80 1.45
N LEU A 15 14.14 -0.86 2.56
CA LEU A 15 12.80 -1.45 2.58
C LEU A 15 11.90 -0.77 1.55
N TYR A 16 11.86 0.57 1.53
CA TYR A 16 11.00 1.32 0.61
C TYR A 16 11.38 1.10 -0.86
N ALA A 17 12.67 1.09 -1.17
CA ALA A 17 13.17 0.82 -2.51
C ALA A 17 12.84 -0.60 -2.97
N SER A 18 13.02 -1.59 -2.10
CA SER A 18 12.71 -3.00 -2.39
C SER A 18 11.21 -3.21 -2.66
N ILE A 19 10.34 -2.71 -1.78
CA ILE A 19 8.89 -2.85 -1.98
C ILE A 19 8.42 -2.11 -3.24
N GLN A 20 9.03 -0.96 -3.56
CA GLN A 20 8.67 -0.17 -4.73
C GLN A 20 9.15 -0.83 -6.03
N ALA A 21 10.34 -1.45 -6.02
CA ALA A 21 10.85 -2.23 -7.14
C ALA A 21 9.97 -3.45 -7.43
N TRP A 22 9.57 -4.18 -6.37
CA TRP A 22 8.61 -5.28 -6.48
C TRP A 22 7.27 -4.79 -7.04
N ALA A 23 6.74 -3.70 -6.51
CA ALA A 23 5.50 -3.12 -6.99
C ALA A 23 5.58 -2.72 -8.48
N ALA A 24 6.70 -2.13 -8.90
CA ALA A 24 6.95 -1.75 -10.29
C ALA A 24 6.94 -2.96 -11.25
N GLN A 25 7.54 -4.09 -10.84
CA GLN A 25 7.50 -5.34 -11.60
C GLN A 25 6.07 -5.89 -11.76
N HIS A 26 5.19 -5.60 -10.80
CA HIS A 26 3.81 -6.08 -10.79
C HIS A 26 2.77 -5.03 -11.16
N HIS A 27 3.20 -3.90 -11.75
CA HIS A 27 2.34 -2.82 -12.22
C HIS A 27 1.47 -2.15 -11.14
N TYR A 28 1.96 -2.09 -9.90
CA TYR A 28 1.33 -1.31 -8.82
C TYR A 28 2.38 -0.47 -8.07
N ALA A 29 1.93 0.32 -7.10
CA ALA A 29 2.81 1.16 -6.27
C ALA A 29 2.34 1.15 -4.81
N PHE A 30 3.28 1.26 -3.88
CA PHE A 30 2.98 1.41 -2.46
C PHE A 30 3.03 2.89 -2.07
N ARG A 31 2.02 3.33 -1.32
CA ARG A 31 1.99 4.63 -0.66
C ARG A 31 2.11 4.45 0.84
N ILE A 32 2.75 5.40 1.51
CA ILE A 32 2.73 5.47 2.96
C ILE A 32 1.35 5.99 3.38
N GLU A 33 0.61 5.19 4.13
CA GLU A 33 -0.70 5.58 4.66
C GLU A 33 -0.56 6.27 6.01
N ARG A 34 0.18 5.63 6.92
CA ARG A 34 0.42 6.15 8.27
C ARG A 34 1.83 5.80 8.71
N SER A 35 2.52 6.77 9.30
CA SER A 35 3.74 6.55 10.05
C SER A 35 3.48 6.95 11.49
N THR A 36 3.61 6.01 12.42
CA THR A 36 3.37 6.24 13.83
C THR A 36 4.63 5.89 14.60
N LYS A 37 5.15 6.86 15.33
CA LYS A 37 6.23 6.63 16.29
C LYS A 37 5.61 6.07 17.57
N ILE A 38 6.09 4.92 18.02
CA ILE A 38 5.63 4.32 19.27
C ILE A 38 6.35 5.06 20.40
N ASN A 39 5.62 5.99 21.05
CA ASN A 39 6.12 6.96 22.04
C ASN A 39 6.94 6.34 23.21
N ASN A 40 6.91 5.02 23.39
CA ASN A 40 7.54 4.36 24.53
C ASN A 40 8.81 3.58 24.17
N THR A 41 9.22 3.51 22.90
CA THR A 41 10.36 2.67 22.51
C THR A 41 11.10 3.17 21.27
N GLU A 42 10.99 4.44 20.88
CA GLU A 42 11.58 5.03 19.65
C GLU A 42 11.23 4.30 18.32
N ARG A 43 10.55 3.16 18.37
CA ARG A 43 10.21 2.31 17.23
C ARG A 43 9.20 3.00 16.34
N THR A 44 9.51 3.07 15.07
CA THR A 44 8.64 3.58 14.03
C THR A 44 7.84 2.44 13.39
N ARG A 45 6.52 2.59 13.34
CA ARG A 45 5.63 1.73 12.57
C ARG A 45 5.14 2.48 11.35
N ILE A 46 5.39 1.94 10.16
CA ILE A 46 4.93 2.50 8.90
C ILE A 46 3.95 1.53 8.26
N GLN A 47 2.73 2.00 8.03
CA GLN A 47 1.74 1.30 7.26
C GLN A 47 1.82 1.77 5.80
N TYR A 48 2.04 0.83 4.91
CA TYR A 48 1.98 1.05 3.48
C TYR A 48 0.70 0.42 2.92
N SER A 49 -0.02 1.19 2.10
CA SER A 49 -1.17 0.72 1.34
C SER A 49 -0.89 0.85 -0.15
N CYS A 50 -1.67 0.17 -0.99
CA CYS A 50 -1.52 0.33 -2.43
C CYS A 50 -2.05 1.70 -2.87
N ASP A 51 -1.30 2.40 -3.72
CA ASP A 51 -1.63 3.75 -4.22
C ASP A 51 -3.01 3.82 -4.90
N ARG A 52 -3.45 2.70 -5.47
CA ARG A 52 -4.71 2.54 -6.20
C ARG A 52 -5.66 1.54 -5.56
N ALA A 53 -5.55 1.35 -4.24
CA ALA A 53 -6.46 0.52 -3.47
C ALA A 53 -7.93 0.98 -3.64
N GLY A 54 -8.82 0.02 -3.87
CA GLY A 54 -10.26 0.24 -4.00
C GLY A 54 -10.86 -0.36 -5.27
N LEU A 55 -12.14 -0.73 -5.18
CA LEU A 55 -12.94 -1.14 -6.32
C LEU A 55 -13.09 0.03 -7.29
N ALA A 56 -12.89 -0.24 -8.58
CA ALA A 56 -13.30 0.67 -9.65
C ALA A 56 -14.75 1.10 -9.36
N PRO A 57 -15.10 2.40 -9.52
CA PRO A 57 -16.48 2.81 -9.33
C PRO A 57 -17.37 1.92 -10.21
N PRO A 58 -18.48 1.37 -9.66
CA PRO A 58 -19.41 0.59 -10.45
C PRO A 58 -19.81 1.38 -11.69
N THR A 59 -19.65 0.78 -12.87
CA THR A 59 -20.21 1.30 -14.12
C THR A 59 -21.75 1.32 -14.11
N ASP A 60 -22.38 0.72 -13.10
CA ASP A 60 -23.83 0.54 -12.95
C ASP A 60 -24.44 1.42 -11.84
N HIS A 61 -23.97 2.65 -11.67
CA HIS A 61 -24.76 3.62 -10.90
C HIS A 61 -25.98 4.06 -11.74
N PRO A 62 -27.23 3.89 -11.25
CA PRO A 62 -28.45 4.29 -11.98
C PRO A 62 -28.68 5.81 -11.98
N GLN A 63 -27.62 6.62 -11.99
CA GLN A 63 -27.70 8.06 -12.27
C GLN A 63 -27.30 8.33 -13.73
N LYS A 64 -28.13 7.78 -14.63
CA LYS A 64 -28.36 8.39 -15.95
C LYS A 64 -29.00 9.76 -15.74
N SER A 65 -28.22 10.82 -15.52
CA SER A 65 -28.72 12.17 -15.80
C SER A 65 -27.68 13.26 -15.98
N LEU A 66 -26.37 12.99 -15.93
CA LEU A 66 -25.39 14.01 -16.31
C LEU A 66 -24.29 13.38 -17.16
N GLN A 67 -24.31 13.68 -18.45
CA GLN A 67 -23.20 13.54 -19.40
C GLN A 67 -22.05 14.48 -19.00
N GLY A 68 -21.58 14.37 -17.76
CA GLY A 68 -20.49 15.14 -17.21
C GLY A 68 -19.17 14.46 -17.51
N ARG A 69 -18.58 14.79 -18.66
CA ARG A 69 -17.15 14.67 -18.99
C ARG A 69 -16.36 13.69 -18.10
N GLN A 70 -16.31 12.42 -18.49
CA GLN A 70 -15.40 11.46 -17.88
C GLN A 70 -13.96 11.93 -18.16
N ARG A 71 -13.27 12.43 -17.13
CA ARG A 71 -11.89 12.92 -17.26
C ARG A 71 -11.00 11.74 -17.65
N ARG A 72 -10.10 11.92 -18.63
CA ARG A 72 -9.07 10.93 -19.04
C ARG A 72 -8.21 10.43 -17.87
N THR A 73 -8.20 11.16 -16.75
CA THR A 73 -7.49 10.87 -15.50
C THR A 73 -8.38 10.27 -14.41
N ALA A 74 -9.59 9.77 -14.73
CA ALA A 74 -10.35 8.93 -13.80
C ALA A 74 -9.55 7.65 -13.54
N THR A 75 -8.75 7.67 -12.48
CA THR A 75 -7.66 6.73 -12.24
C THR A 75 -8.21 5.32 -12.15
N ARG A 76 -7.76 4.43 -13.05
CA ARG A 76 -8.01 2.98 -12.98
C ARG A 76 -7.48 2.48 -11.64
N LYS A 77 -8.37 2.26 -10.67
CA LYS A 77 -8.01 1.65 -9.39
C LYS A 77 -7.52 0.22 -9.64
N THR A 78 -6.48 -0.21 -8.94
CA THR A 78 -5.87 -1.53 -9.16
C THR A 78 -6.66 -2.64 -8.47
N GLY A 79 -7.56 -2.32 -7.54
CA GLY A 79 -8.30 -3.35 -6.78
C GLY A 79 -7.41 -4.05 -5.75
N CYS A 80 -6.29 -3.45 -5.38
CA CYS A 80 -5.35 -4.01 -4.43
C CYS A 80 -5.88 -3.81 -2.99
N GLN A 81 -6.19 -4.89 -2.29
CA GLN A 81 -6.83 -4.87 -0.96
C GLN A 81 -5.84 -5.11 0.20
N PHE A 82 -4.59 -5.48 -0.11
CA PHE A 82 -3.60 -5.75 0.93
C PHE A 82 -2.91 -4.48 1.43
N SER A 83 -2.58 -4.49 2.72
CA SER A 83 -1.77 -3.48 3.40
C SER A 83 -0.57 -4.17 4.04
N ILE A 84 0.59 -3.55 3.94
CA ILE A 84 1.83 -4.05 4.55
C ILE A 84 2.26 -3.10 5.65
N ILE A 85 2.90 -3.64 6.68
CA ILE A 85 3.32 -2.92 7.87
C ILE A 85 4.82 -3.13 8.01
N ALA A 86 5.59 -2.06 7.90
CA ALA A 86 6.97 -2.06 8.31
C ALA A 86 7.06 -1.67 9.79
N ARG A 87 7.79 -2.46 10.57
CA ARG A 87 8.06 -2.20 11.98
C ARG A 87 9.56 -2.06 12.18
N GLU A 88 9.95 -0.98 12.82
CA GLU A 88 11.31 -0.82 13.33
C GLU A 88 11.49 -1.70 14.56
N GLY A 89 12.50 -2.57 14.49
CA GLY A 89 12.96 -3.45 15.55
C GLY A 89 13.92 -2.74 16.51
N ILE A 90 14.43 -3.50 17.47
CA ILE A 90 15.33 -2.99 18.54
C ILE A 90 16.70 -2.62 17.97
N ASP A 91 17.18 -3.40 17.01
CA ASP A 91 18.51 -3.27 16.40
C ASP A 91 18.51 -2.43 15.12
N THR A 92 17.65 -1.41 15.00
CA THR A 92 17.43 -0.62 13.76
C THR A 92 17.00 -1.44 12.52
N GLN A 93 16.69 -2.72 12.71
CA GLN A 93 16.19 -3.59 11.65
C GLN A 93 14.73 -3.27 11.34
N TRP A 94 14.38 -3.27 10.06
CA TRP A 94 13.04 -3.00 9.57
C TRP A 94 12.38 -4.29 9.11
N GLU A 95 11.42 -4.77 9.89
CA GLU A 95 10.67 -5.97 9.57
C GLU A 95 9.43 -5.59 8.73
N LEU A 96 9.36 -6.11 7.51
CA LEU A 96 8.17 -6.01 6.68
C LEU A 96 7.23 -7.17 6.99
N ARG A 97 6.05 -6.86 7.52
CA ARG A 97 4.97 -7.82 7.73
C ARG A 97 3.76 -7.53 6.88
N HIS A 98 3.10 -8.57 6.43
CA HIS A 98 1.78 -8.43 5.85
C HIS A 98 0.74 -8.27 6.95
N ARG A 99 -0.20 -7.33 6.76
CA ARG A 99 -1.45 -7.41 7.53
C ARG A 99 -2.26 -8.51 6.84
N PRO A 100 -2.68 -9.58 7.54
CA PRO A 100 -3.70 -10.46 7.00
C PRO A 100 -4.98 -9.63 6.87
N GLY A 101 -5.18 -9.06 5.68
CA GLY A 101 -6.46 -8.50 5.28
C GLY A 101 -7.37 -9.68 4.98
N ILE A 102 -8.52 -9.72 5.63
CA ILE A 102 -9.57 -10.72 5.43
C ILE A 102 -9.79 -10.90 3.93
N GLU A 103 -9.52 -12.11 3.43
CA GLU A 103 -9.95 -12.55 2.11
C GLU A 103 -11.48 -12.38 2.07
N TYR A 104 -11.97 -11.53 1.17
CA TYR A 104 -13.40 -11.32 0.93
C TYR A 104 -13.78 -11.86 -0.43
#